data_AF-A0A841ADY3-F1
#
_entry.id   AF-A0A841ADY3-F1
#
_cell.length_a   1.000
_cell.length_b   1.000
_cell.length_c   1.000
_cell.angle_alpha   90.00
_cell.angle_beta   90.00
_cell.angle_gamma   90.00
#
_symmetry.space_group_name_H-M   'P 1'
#
loop_
_entity.id
_entity.type
_entity.pdbx_description
1 polymer ?
#
loop_
_entity_poly.entity_id
_entity_poly.type
_entity_poly.pdbx_seq_one_letter_code
_entity_poly.pdbx_strand_id
1 'polypeptide(L)'
;MPKTYVVPPPPHHNEGKTVASWTMNLGIVLGSVVLAAGMILPDLSVLIWVGAAIVALAIIAGIVLSAAGLGQPKHYGHPVTGPAARTHEAPAVQVAEADAR
;
A
#
# COMPACT_ATOMS: atom_id res chain seq x y z
N MET A 1 0.84 -9.16 -39.84
CA MET A 1 0.45 -7.84 -39.32
C MET A 1 0.54 -7.88 -37.80
N PRO A 2 1.42 -7.09 -37.16
CA PRO A 2 1.49 -7.02 -35.71
C PRO A 2 0.18 -6.43 -35.16
N LYS A 3 -0.37 -7.05 -34.11
CA LYS A 3 -1.60 -6.57 -33.46
C LYS A 3 -1.24 -5.61 -32.33
N THR A 4 -1.75 -4.40 -32.41
CA THR A 4 -1.62 -3.40 -31.34
C THR A 4 -2.85 -3.50 -30.44
N TYR A 5 -2.62 -3.69 -29.15
CA TYR A 5 -3.68 -3.67 -28.14
C TYR A 5 -3.46 -2.48 -27.21
N VAL A 6 -4.56 -1.88 -26.76
CA VAL A 6 -4.52 -0.83 -25.73
C VAL A 6 -4.30 -1.52 -24.38
N VAL A 7 -3.14 -1.27 -23.77
CA VAL A 7 -2.83 -1.76 -22.42
C VAL A 7 -3.29 -0.72 -21.39
N PRO A 8 -3.93 -1.14 -20.30
CA PRO A 8 -4.27 -0.25 -19.20
C PRO A 8 -3.02 0.47 -18.64
N PRO A 9 -3.18 1.67 -18.06
CA PRO A 9 -2.08 2.38 -17.43
C PRO A 9 -1.33 1.49 -16.44
N PRO A 10 0.02 1.63 -16.35
CA PRO A 10 0.82 0.82 -15.44
C PRO A 10 0.31 0.88 -14.00
N PRO A 11 0.39 -0.24 -13.25
CA PRO A 11 0.14 -0.27 -11.81
C PRO A 11 0.94 0.79 -11.05
N HIS A 12 0.44 1.23 -9.89
CA HIS A 12 1.18 2.18 -9.04
C HIS A 12 2.51 1.56 -8.57
N HIS A 13 3.62 2.27 -8.74
CA HIS A 13 4.98 1.83 -8.36
C HIS A 13 5.27 1.95 -6.86
N ASN A 14 4.31 1.54 -6.04
CA ASN A 14 4.44 1.56 -4.58
C ASN A 14 4.43 0.16 -4.01
N GLU A 15 4.07 -0.91 -4.73
CA GLU A 15 4.24 -2.32 -4.31
C GLU A 15 3.70 -2.63 -2.89
N GLY A 16 2.68 -1.89 -2.43
CA GLY A 16 2.17 -1.99 -1.06
C GLY A 16 2.96 -1.22 0.01
N LYS A 17 4.02 -0.49 -0.35
CA LYS A 17 4.87 0.35 0.48
C LYS A 17 4.27 1.73 0.76
N THR A 18 3.03 1.76 1.25
CA THR A 18 2.37 3.03 1.64
C THR A 18 2.53 3.28 3.13
N VAL A 19 2.50 4.54 3.55
CA VAL A 19 2.59 4.88 4.98
C VAL A 19 1.39 4.30 5.73
N ALA A 20 0.19 4.35 5.15
CA ALA A 20 -1.01 3.76 5.74
C ALA A 20 -0.88 2.25 5.97
N SER A 21 -0.41 1.50 4.95
CA SER A 21 -0.26 0.04 5.05
C SER A 21 0.82 -0.36 6.05
N TRP A 22 1.99 0.29 6.05
CA TRP A 22 3.06 -0.01 7.00
C TRP A 22 2.69 0.35 8.43
N THR A 23 1.99 1.46 8.65
CA THR A 23 1.50 1.86 9.98
C THR A 23 0.54 0.82 10.53
N MET A 24 -0.45 0.41 9.73
CA MET A 24 -1.42 -0.61 10.12
C MET A 24 -0.74 -1.96 10.39
N ASN A 25 0.15 -2.39 9.49
CA ASN A 25 0.88 -3.65 9.62
C ASN A 25 1.71 -3.70 10.91
N LEU A 26 2.56 -2.70 11.14
CA LEU A 26 3.41 -2.66 12.35
C LEU A 26 2.56 -2.60 13.62
N GLY A 27 1.51 -1.79 13.63
CA GLY A 27 0.61 -1.68 14.79
C GLY A 27 -0.11 -2.99 15.10
N ILE A 28 -0.61 -3.71 14.09
CA ILE A 28 -1.25 -5.02 14.27
C ILE A 28 -0.25 -6.05 14.78
N VAL A 29 0.97 -6.09 14.23
CA VAL A 29 2.02 -7.02 14.67
C VAL A 29 2.43 -6.72 16.13
N LEU A 30 2.62 -5.46 16.49
CA LEU A 30 2.92 -5.09 17.88
C LEU A 30 1.79 -5.46 18.83
N GLY A 31 0.54 -5.15 18.47
CA GLY A 31 -0.62 -5.49 19.27
C GLY A 31 -0.83 -7.00 19.43
N SER A 32 -0.58 -7.79 18.38
CA SER A 32 -0.70 -9.24 18.43
C SER A 32 0.36 -9.88 19.32
N VAL A 33 1.60 -9.35 19.33
CA VAL A 33 2.66 -9.80 20.25
C VAL A 33 2.26 -9.54 21.70
N VAL A 34 1.72 -8.36 22.02
CA VAL A 34 1.25 -8.04 23.38
C VAL A 34 0.07 -8.92 23.78
N LEU A 35 -0.88 -9.15 22.87
CA LEU A 35 -2.03 -10.02 23.09
C LEU A 35 -1.58 -11.47 23.36
N ALA A 36 -0.67 -12.00 22.55
CA ALA A 36 -0.12 -13.34 22.73
C ALA A 36 0.63 -13.48 24.06
N ALA A 37 1.39 -12.46 24.47
CA ALA A 37 2.04 -12.45 25.79
C ALA A 37 1.01 -12.54 26.93
N GLY A 38 -0.10 -11.80 26.84
CA GLY A 38 -1.20 -11.88 27.82
C GLY A 38 -1.92 -13.22 27.86
N MET A 39 -1.84 -14.03 26.80
CA MET A 39 -2.42 -15.38 26.76
C MET A 39 -1.52 -16.44 27.39
N ILE A 40 -0.20 -16.24 27.38
CA ILE A 40 0.78 -17.27 27.81
C ILE A 40 1.33 -16.98 29.20
N LEU A 41 1.45 -15.70 29.59
CA LEU A 41 2.03 -15.32 30.86
C LEU A 41 0.97 -15.36 32.00
N PRO A 42 1.26 -16.00 33.14
CA PRO A 42 0.35 -16.07 34.26
C PRO A 42 0.11 -14.67 34.86
N ASP A 43 -1.11 -14.44 35.36
CA ASP A 43 -1.56 -13.19 36.00
C ASP A 43 -1.48 -11.91 35.13
N LEU A 44 -1.16 -12.03 33.84
CA LEU A 44 -1.07 -10.91 32.89
C LEU A 44 -2.23 -10.86 31.89
N SER A 45 -3.41 -11.33 32.28
CA SER A 45 -4.62 -11.31 31.43
C SER A 45 -5.01 -9.90 30.94
N VAL A 46 -4.60 -8.84 31.67
CA VAL A 46 -4.78 -7.45 31.24
C VAL A 46 -4.10 -7.15 29.89
N LEU A 47 -2.99 -7.82 29.57
CA LEU A 47 -2.28 -7.65 28.29
C LEU A 47 -3.13 -8.09 27.09
N ILE A 48 -4.11 -8.99 27.29
CA ILE A 48 -5.04 -9.39 26.22
C ILE A 48 -5.84 -8.17 25.75
N TRP A 49 -6.38 -7.39 26.69
CA TRP A 49 -7.13 -6.18 26.40
C TRP A 49 -6.26 -5.05 25.85
N VAL A 50 -5.04 -4.90 26.39
CA VAL A 50 -4.07 -3.91 25.89
C VAL A 50 -3.70 -4.23 24.44
N GLY A 51 -3.36 -5.49 24.14
CA GLY A 51 -3.03 -5.94 22.79
C GLY A 51 -4.21 -5.76 21.83
N ALA A 52 -5.43 -6.12 22.26
CA ALA A 52 -6.65 -5.90 21.47
C ALA A 52 -6.89 -4.42 21.18
N ALA A 53 -6.69 -3.54 22.15
CA ALA A 53 -6.80 -2.10 21.98
C ALA A 53 -5.77 -1.55 20.99
N ILE A 54 -4.51 -2.01 21.05
CA ILE A 54 -3.45 -1.63 20.10
C ILE A 54 -3.84 -2.05 18.67
N VAL A 55 -4.32 -3.29 18.48
CA VAL A 55 -4.79 -3.77 17.17
C VAL A 55 -5.94 -2.89 16.64
N ALA A 56 -6.94 -2.60 17.48
CA ALA A 56 -8.07 -1.76 17.10
C ALA A 56 -7.61 -0.35 16.68
N LEU A 57 -6.71 0.26 17.46
CA LEU A 57 -6.13 1.57 17.14
C LEU A 57 -5.30 1.54 15.84
N ALA A 58 -4.53 0.48 15.59
CA ALA A 58 -3.75 0.33 14.36
C ALA A 58 -4.64 0.24 13.11
N ILE A 59 -5.77 -0.47 13.21
CA ILE A 59 -6.77 -0.53 12.13
C ILE A 59 -7.35 0.85 11.86
N ILE A 60 -7.79 1.55 12.91
CA ILE A 60 -8.35 2.90 12.80
C ILE A 60 -7.32 3.86 12.19
N ALA A 61 -6.09 3.85 12.68
CA ALA A 61 -5.01 4.69 12.15
C ALA A 61 -4.75 4.39 10.66
N GLY A 62 -4.66 3.12 10.27
CA GLY A 62 -4.51 2.73 8.86
C GLY A 62 -5.61 3.26 7.95
N ILE A 63 -6.87 3.17 8.40
CA ILE A 63 -8.03 3.69 7.66
C ILE A 63 -7.95 5.22 7.55
N VAL A 64 -7.67 5.92 8.65
CA VAL A 64 -7.55 7.38 8.67
C VAL A 64 -6.41 7.86 7.77
N LEU A 65 -5.24 7.24 7.85
CA LEU A 65 -4.10 7.57 6.98
C LEU A 65 -4.43 7.32 5.50
N SER A 66 -5.11 6.21 5.18
CA SER A 66 -5.56 5.92 3.82
C SER A 66 -6.56 6.96 3.31
N ALA A 67 -7.50 7.37 4.15
CA ALA A 67 -8.46 8.44 3.84
C ALA A 67 -7.78 9.81 3.65
N ALA A 68 -6.70 10.07 4.38
CA ALA A 68 -5.87 11.27 4.25
C ALA A 68 -4.94 11.25 3.03
N GLY A 69 -5.01 10.23 2.17
CA GLY A 69 -4.18 10.13 0.95
C GLY A 69 -2.79 9.53 1.15
N LEU A 70 -2.48 9.03 2.35
CA LEU A 70 -1.21 8.36 2.67
C LEU A 70 -1.24 6.84 2.36
N GLY A 71 -2.33 6.37 1.75
CA GLY A 71 -2.51 5.01 1.27
C GLY A 71 -2.36 4.87 -0.25
N GLN A 72 -2.83 3.75 -0.80
CA GLN A 72 -2.87 3.53 -2.24
C GLN A 72 -3.88 4.47 -2.91
N PRO A 73 -3.54 5.10 -4.04
CA PRO A 73 -4.52 5.81 -4.84
C PRO A 73 -5.60 4.83 -5.33
N LYS A 74 -6.87 5.16 -5.08
CA LYS A 74 -8.03 4.29 -5.40
C LYS A 74 -8.41 4.28 -6.88
N HIS A 75 -7.91 5.26 -7.64
CA HIS A 75 -8.21 5.37 -9.06
C HIS A 75 -7.04 4.86 -9.89
N TYR A 76 -7.32 3.83 -10.69
CA TYR A 76 -6.49 3.46 -11.82
C TYR A 76 -6.98 4.19 -13.06
N GLY A 77 -6.11 4.97 -13.70
CA GLY A 77 -6.29 5.43 -15.08
C GLY A 77 -7.09 6.70 -15.37
N HIS A 78 -7.20 7.66 -14.44
CA HIS A 78 -7.54 9.04 -14.83
C HIS A 78 -6.28 9.89 -14.87
N PRO A 79 -5.94 10.55 -16.00
CA PRO A 79 -4.86 11.52 -16.01
C PRO A 79 -5.22 12.61 -15.02
N VAL A 80 -4.37 12.83 -14.02
CA VAL A 80 -4.43 14.04 -13.20
C VAL A 80 -4.15 15.18 -14.17
N THR A 81 -5.18 15.85 -14.65
CA THR A 81 -5.08 17.12 -15.37
C THR A 81 -4.68 18.21 -14.37
N GLY A 82 -3.43 18.13 -13.91
CA GLY A 82 -2.74 19.17 -13.16
C GLY A 82 -1.59 19.72 -14.02
N PRO A 83 -1.30 21.04 -13.99
CA PRO A 83 -0.39 21.71 -14.94
C PRO A 83 1.11 21.40 -14.74
N ALA A 84 1.45 20.23 -14.19
CA ALA A 84 2.82 19.77 -13.94
C ALA A 84 3.33 18.78 -15.00
N ALA A 85 2.65 18.64 -16.15
CA ALA A 85 3.17 17.94 -17.33
C ALA A 85 4.17 18.81 -18.14
N ARG A 86 5.09 19.45 -17.43
CA ARG A 86 6.36 20.00 -17.93
C ARG A 86 7.35 19.55 -16.86
N THR A 87 8.18 18.54 -17.05
CA THR A 87 9.27 18.48 -18.03
C THR A 87 9.86 17.08 -17.89
N HIS A 88 9.76 16.22 -18.90
CA HIS A 88 10.76 15.19 -19.18
C HIS A 88 10.50 14.72 -20.60
N GLU A 89 11.34 15.29 -21.47
CA GLU A 89 11.78 14.81 -22.78
C GLU A 89 11.34 13.38 -23.12
N ALA A 90 10.66 13.24 -24.26
CA ALA A 90 10.17 11.98 -24.80
C ALA A 90 11.30 10.94 -24.93
N PRO A 91 11.15 9.72 -24.38
CA PRO A 91 11.91 8.60 -24.88
C PRO A 91 11.26 8.16 -26.20
N ALA A 92 12.06 8.21 -27.27
CA ALA A 92 11.73 7.66 -28.56
C ALA A 92 11.10 6.27 -28.42
N VAL A 93 10.08 6.03 -29.25
CA VAL A 93 9.38 4.76 -29.43
C VAL A 93 10.39 3.60 -29.45
N GLN A 94 10.54 2.89 -28.32
CA GLN A 94 11.34 1.69 -28.29
C GLN A 94 10.48 0.55 -28.83
N VAL A 95 10.59 0.35 -30.14
CA VAL A 95 10.06 -0.81 -30.86
C VAL A 95 10.79 -2.03 -30.30
N ALA A 96 10.14 -2.81 -29.44
CA ALA A 96 10.70 -4.03 -28.91
C ALA A 96 10.68 -5.11 -30.02
N GLU A 97 11.84 -5.32 -30.65
CA GLU A 97 12.11 -6.43 -31.55
C GLU A 97 12.23 -7.71 -30.73
N ALA A 98 11.16 -8.51 -30.74
CA ALA A 98 11.17 -9.86 -30.23
C ALA A 98 11.90 -10.75 -31.24
N ASP A 99 13.21 -10.90 -31.09
CA ASP A 99 13.97 -11.90 -31.83
C ASP A 99 13.77 -13.26 -31.16
N ALA A 100 12.95 -14.07 -31.81
CA ALA A 100 12.80 -15.48 -31.56
C ALA A 100 13.88 -16.22 -32.37
N ARG A 101 14.90 -16.76 -31.69
CA ARG A 101 15.67 -17.94 -32.12
C ARG A 101 16.17 -18.73 -30.91
#